data_AF-A0A3D4H5M2-F1
#
_entry.id   AF-A0A3D4H5M2-F1
#
_cell.length_a   1.000
_cell.length_b   1.000
_cell.length_c   1.000
_cell.angle_alpha   90.00
_cell.angle_beta   90.00
_cell.angle_gamma   90.00
#
_symmetry.space_group_name_H-M   'P 1'
#
loop_
_entity.id
_entity.type
_entity.pdbx_description
1 polymer ?
#
loop_
_entity_poly.entity_id
_entity_poly.type
_entity_poly.pdbx_seq_one_letter_code
_entity_poly.pdbx_strand_id
1 'polypeptide(L)' 'MSTQEAQETLGLERESNFDCVSINVASPETIRSWSRGEVKNPETINYRTFKPE' A
#
# COMPACT_ATOMS: atom_id res chain seq x y z
N MET A 1 -36.44 4.85 -2.50
CA MET A 1 -35.09 5.35 -2.21
C MET A 1 -34.50 4.44 -1.17
N SER A 2 -33.42 3.77 -1.56
CA SER A 2 -32.91 2.57 -0.91
C SER A 2 -32.17 2.95 0.36
N THR A 3 -32.37 2.21 1.45
CA THR A 3 -31.61 2.37 2.70
C THR A 3 -30.10 2.22 2.52
N GLN A 4 -29.65 1.74 1.35
CA GLN A 4 -28.25 1.67 0.93
C GLN A 4 -27.66 3.04 0.54
N GLU A 5 -28.43 3.95 -0.06
CA GLU A 5 -27.93 5.28 -0.51
C GLU A 5 -27.60 6.19 0.70
N ALA A 6 -28.35 6.02 1.80
CA ALA A 6 -28.11 6.76 3.04
C ALA A 6 -26.79 6.38 3.72
N GLN A 7 -26.35 5.12 3.58
CA GLN A 7 -25.12 4.62 4.20
C GLN A 7 -23.86 5.11 3.46
N GLU A 8 -23.95 5.29 2.14
CA GLU A 8 -22.85 5.80 1.30
C GLU A 8 -22.58 7.29 1.54
N THR A 9 -23.61 8.07 1.91
CA THR A 9 -23.49 9.52 2.17
C THR A 9 -22.87 9.84 3.53
N LEU A 10 -22.89 8.90 4.49
CA LEU A 10 -22.48 9.11 5.88
C LEU A 10 -21.00 8.81 6.16
N GLY A 11 -20.20 8.44 5.16
CA GLY A 11 -18.75 8.28 5.32
C GLY A 11 -18.32 7.25 6.37
N LEU A 12 -19.22 6.35 6.77
CA LEU A 12 -18.88 5.22 7.62
C LEU A 12 -18.19 4.18 6.74
N GLU A 13 -16.91 4.45 6.44
CA GLU A 13 -16.04 3.44 5.88
C GLU A 13 -16.15 2.18 6.74
N ARG A 14 -16.36 1.05 6.08
CA ARG A 14 -16.30 -0.25 6.74
C ARG A 14 -14.86 -0.44 7.19
N GLU A 15 -14.56 -0.13 8.44
CA GLU A 15 -13.40 -0.70 9.10
C GLU A 15 -13.57 -2.21 9.06
N SER A 16 -12.88 -2.86 8.12
CA SER A 16 -12.74 -4.29 8.11
C SER A 16 -11.79 -4.66 9.24
N ASN A 17 -12.34 -4.76 10.45
CA ASN A 17 -11.62 -5.30 11.58
C ASN A 17 -11.18 -6.72 11.22
N PHE A 18 -9.86 -6.94 11.18
CA PHE A 18 -9.30 -8.25 10.91
C PHE A 18 -9.30 -9.05 12.21
N ASP A 19 -10.03 -10.17 12.25
CA ASP A 19 -10.08 -11.04 13.44
C ASP A 19 -8.81 -11.88 13.63
N CYS A 20 -8.03 -12.07 12.56
CA CYS A 20 -6.82 -12.90 12.56
C CYS A 20 -5.83 -12.46 11.47
N VAL A 21 -4.53 -12.66 11.71
CA VAL A 21 -3.42 -12.38 10.77
C VAL A 21 -2.52 -13.61 10.67
N SER A 22 -2.03 -13.90 9.47
CA SER A 22 -1.07 -14.99 9.23
C SER A 22 0.21 -14.48 8.59
N ILE A 23 1.32 -15.20 8.80
CA ILE A 23 2.64 -14.91 8.24
C ILE A 23 3.07 -16.11 7.40
N ASN A 24 3.51 -15.85 6.16
CA ASN A 24 3.98 -16.86 5.22
C ASN A 24 5.22 -16.36 4.47
N VAL A 25 5.97 -17.29 3.87
CA VAL A 25 7.10 -16.93 2.99
C VAL A 25 6.56 -16.45 1.65
N ALA A 26 6.99 -15.27 1.20
CA ALA A 26 6.60 -14.72 -0.10
C ALA A 26 7.37 -15.40 -1.24
N SER A 27 6.68 -15.69 -2.34
CA SER A 27 7.31 -16.17 -3.58
C SER A 27 8.01 -15.01 -4.32
N PRO A 28 8.98 -15.30 -5.21
CA PRO A 28 9.61 -14.26 -6.03
C PRO A 28 8.61 -13.44 -6.88
N GLU A 29 7.53 -14.07 -7.34
CA GLU A 29 6.47 -13.41 -8.11
C GLU A 29 5.70 -12.40 -7.26
N THR A 30 5.36 -12.78 -6.02
CA THR A 30 4.71 -11.89 -5.05
C THR A 30 5.59 -10.70 -4.68
N ILE A 31 6.89 -10.91 -4.47
CA ILE A 31 7.82 -9.81 -4.16
C ILE A 31 7.88 -8.82 -5.33
N ARG A 32 7.90 -9.31 -6.58
CA ARG A 32 7.90 -8.47 -7.78
C ARG A 32 6.59 -7.71 -7.97
N SER A 33 5.44 -8.32 -7.66
CA SER A 33 4.14 -7.66 -7.80
C SER A 33 3.93 -6.53 -6.79
N TRP A 34 4.56 -6.62 -5.60
CA TRP A 34 4.57 -5.53 -4.62
C TRP A 34 5.55 -4.41 -4.99
N SER A 35 6.61 -4.73 -5.74
CA SER A 35 7.63 -3.76 -6.11
C SER A 35 7.08 -2.72 -7.10
N ARG A 36 7.51 -1.47 -6.91
CA ARG A 36 7.20 -0.34 -7.81
C ARG A 36 8.38 0.05 -8.71
N GLY A 37 9.44 -0.72 -8.69
CA GLY A 37 10.67 -0.45 -9.42
C GLY A 37 11.87 -1.11 -8.74
N GLU A 38 12.84 -1.51 -9.53
CA GLU A 38 14.11 -2.05 -9.03
C GLU A 38 15.09 -0.91 -8.74
N VAL A 39 15.62 -0.85 -7.51
CA VAL A 39 16.70 0.06 -7.14
C VAL A 39 18.02 -0.57 -7.55
N LYS A 40 18.74 0.06 -8.49
CA LYS A 40 20.01 -0.46 -9.03
C LYS A 40 21.23 0.16 -8.39
N ASN A 41 21.13 1.41 -7.97
CA ASN A 41 22.24 2.17 -7.43
C ASN A 41 21.97 2.51 -5.95
N PRO A 42 23.00 2.58 -5.09
CA PRO A 42 22.84 2.72 -3.64
C PRO A 42 22.71 4.18 -3.17
N GLU A 43 22.57 5.16 -4.07
CA GLU A 43 22.40 6.55 -3.72
C GLU A 43 21.03 6.80 -3.06
N THR A 44 20.95 7.90 -2.30
CA THR A 44 19.74 8.24 -1.53
C THR A 44 19.29 9.66 -1.84
N ILE A 45 20.13 10.65 -1.51
CA ILE A 45 19.85 12.06 -1.82
C ILE A 45 21.11 12.74 -2.33
N ASN A 46 20.91 13.71 -3.22
CA ASN A 46 21.97 14.57 -3.68
C ASN A 46 22.42 15.53 -2.57
N TYR A 47 23.72 15.64 -2.31
CA TYR A 47 24.25 16.51 -1.25
C TYR A 47 24.11 18.02 -1.54
N ARG A 48 23.94 18.42 -2.81
CA ARG A 48 23.79 19.84 -3.20
C ARG A 48 22.33 20.25 -3.35
N THR A 49 21.55 19.42 -4.04
CA THR A 49 20.17 19.77 -4.42
C THR A 49 19.12 19.21 -3.47
N PHE A 50 19.49 18.26 -2.61
CA PHE A 50 18.59 17.51 -1.71
C PHE A 50 17.44 16.82 -2.44
N LYS A 51 17.60 16.54 -3.74
CA LYS A 51 16.65 15.75 -4.51
C LYS A 51 16.97 14.25 -4.38
N PRO A 52 15.95 13.38 -4.43
CA PRO A 52 16.16 11.94 -4.59
C PRO A 52 16.88 11.63 -5.90
N GLU A 53 17.76 10.65 -5.87
CA GLU A 53 18.46 10.09 -7.03
C GLU A 53 17.86 8.72 -7.42
#